data_AF-A0A8T6XVX7-F1
#
_entry.id   AF-A0A8T6XVX7-F1
#
_cell.length_a   1.000
_cell.length_b   1.000
_cell.length_c   1.000
_cell.angle_alpha   90.00
_cell.angle_beta   90.00
_cell.angle_gamma   90.00
#
_symmetry.space_group_name_H-M   'P 1'
#
loop_
_entity.id
_entity.type
_entity.pdbx_description
1 polymer ?
#
loop_
_entity_poly.entity_id
_entity_poly.type
_entity_poly.pdbx_seq_one_letter_code
_entity_poly.pdbx_strand_id
1 'polypeptide(L)' 'RDALDVLLQSVPKHLDVEEVREAMESVEDVVEVHDLHVWSLKEGLNVLSSHVVVEDLSVSN' A
#
# COMPACT_ATOMS: atom_id res chain seq x y z
N ARG A 1 12.76 -6.42 -21.35
CA ARG A 1 12.81 -6.93 -19.96
C ARG A 1 11.62 -6.42 -19.14
N ASP A 2 10.89 -5.43 -19.63
CA ASP A 2 9.86 -4.68 -18.89
C ASP A 2 8.49 -5.40 -18.84
N ALA A 3 8.15 -6.18 -19.85
CA ALA A 3 6.88 -6.94 -19.88
C ALA A 3 6.78 -8.01 -18.77
N LEU A 4 7.93 -8.55 -18.32
CA LEU A 4 7.99 -9.52 -17.22
C LEU A 4 7.75 -8.86 -15.86
N ASP A 5 8.35 -7.68 -15.63
CA ASP A 5 8.17 -6.91 -14.39
C ASP A 5 6.69 -6.47 -14.22
N VAL A 6 6.02 -6.13 -15.33
CA VAL A 6 4.57 -5.83 -15.36
C VAL A 6 3.71 -7.07 -15.09
N LEU A 7 4.05 -8.22 -15.68
CA LEU A 7 3.33 -9.48 -15.45
C LEU A 7 3.48 -10.01 -14.02
N LEU A 8 4.64 -9.78 -13.40
CA LEU A 8 4.95 -10.20 -12.03
C LEU A 8 4.44 -9.23 -10.96
N GLN A 9 3.78 -8.12 -11.36
CA GLN A 9 3.37 -7.05 -10.45
C GLN A 9 4.50 -6.62 -9.50
N SER A 10 5.71 -6.49 -10.05
CA SER A 10 6.89 -6.12 -9.27
C SER A 10 6.65 -4.80 -8.54
N VAL A 11 7.14 -4.73 -7.29
CA VAL A 11 7.24 -3.48 -6.53
C VAL A 11 7.98 -2.44 -7.39
N PRO A 12 7.50 -1.19 -7.46
CA PRO A 12 8.19 -0.13 -8.19
C PRO A 12 9.59 0.08 -7.62
N LYS A 13 10.63 0.05 -8.48
CA LYS A 13 12.05 0.07 -8.07
C LYS A 13 12.49 1.28 -7.25
N HIS A 14 11.70 2.36 -7.26
CA HIS A 14 11.99 3.62 -6.59
C HIS A 14 11.24 3.78 -5.25
N LEU A 15 10.53 2.74 -4.82
CA LEU A 15 9.52 2.83 -3.78
C LEU A 15 9.82 1.79 -2.72
N ASP A 16 10.09 2.26 -1.49
CA ASP A 16 10.26 1.40 -0.34
C ASP A 16 8.88 1.09 0.25
N VAL A 17 8.54 -0.19 0.32
CA VAL A 17 7.22 -0.63 0.81
C VAL A 17 7.09 -0.31 2.30
N GLU A 18 8.20 -0.31 3.05
CA GLU A 18 8.17 0.00 4.47
C GLU A 18 7.95 1.50 4.72
N GLU A 19 8.55 2.38 3.92
CA GLU A 19 8.27 3.82 4.00
C GLU A 19 6.79 4.13 3.70
N VAL A 20 6.16 3.40 2.76
CA VAL A 20 4.72 3.53 2.50
C VAL A 20 3.89 3.08 3.69
N ARG A 21 4.26 1.95 4.31
CA ARG A 21 3.60 1.45 5.51
C ARG A 21 3.68 2.49 6.62
N GLU A 22 4.87 2.97 6.94
CA GLU A 22 5.09 3.97 7.98
C GLU A 22 4.29 5.25 7.69
N ALA A 23 4.24 5.69 6.43
CA ALA A 23 3.41 6.82 6.04
C ALA A 23 1.91 6.56 6.23
N MET A 24 1.42 5.36 5.91
CA MET A 24 0.02 4.97 6.14
C MET A 24 -0.31 4.88 7.65
N GLU A 25 0.58 4.31 8.45
CA GLU A 25 0.44 4.18 9.91
C GLU A 25 0.58 5.52 10.65
N SER A 26 1.14 6.55 9.99
CA SER A 26 1.18 7.92 10.54
C SER A 26 -0.16 8.67 10.45
N VAL A 27 -1.15 8.12 9.73
CA VAL A 27 -2.48 8.71 9.62
C VAL A 27 -3.26 8.45 10.90
N GLU A 28 -3.93 9.49 11.41
CA GLU A 28 -4.79 9.39 12.60
C GLU A 28 -5.81 8.25 12.44
N ASP A 29 -6.06 7.55 13.54
CA ASP A 29 -6.93 6.37 13.65
C ASP A 29 -6.47 5.11 12.91
N VAL A 30 -5.36 5.13 12.15
CA VAL A 30 -4.76 3.91 11.60
C VAL A 30 -3.99 3.18 12.70
N VAL A 31 -4.45 1.99 13.04
CA VAL A 31 -3.88 1.16 14.11
C VAL A 31 -2.81 0.23 13.54
N GLU A 32 -3.08 -0.38 12.38
CA GLU A 32 -2.17 -1.35 11.76
C GLU A 32 -2.43 -1.49 10.27
N VAL A 33 -1.37 -1.75 9.50
CA VAL A 33 -1.46 -2.04 8.06
C VAL A 33 -0.94 -3.45 7.81
N HIS A 34 -1.69 -4.30 7.10
CA HIS A 34 -1.29 -5.67 6.78
C HIS A 34 -1.29 -5.93 5.29
N ASP A 35 -0.52 -6.94 4.87
CA ASP A 35 -0.51 -7.46 3.50
C ASP A 35 -0.34 -6.36 2.42
N LEU A 36 0.44 -5.31 2.74
CA LEU A 36 0.68 -4.19 1.85
C LEU A 36 1.41 -4.66 0.59
N HIS A 37 0.71 -4.59 -0.53
CA HIS A 37 1.21 -4.95 -1.84
C HIS A 37 1.18 -3.73 -2.75
N VAL A 38 2.32 -3.35 -3.32
CA VAL A 38 2.46 -2.20 -4.23
C VAL A 38 3.01 -2.68 -5.56
N TRP A 39 2.44 -2.23 -6.66
CA TRP A 39 2.90 -2.54 -8.01
C TRP A 39 2.73 -1.35 -8.96
N SER A 40 3.40 -1.40 -10.11
CA SER A 40 3.26 -0.39 -11.16
C SER A 40 2.47 -0.95 -12.34
N LEU A 41 1.43 -0.23 -12.79
CA LEU A 41 0.67 -0.59 -14.01
C LEU A 41 1.31 -0.02 -15.28
N LYS A 42 1.90 1.17 -15.17
CA LYS A 42 2.66 1.88 -16.20
C LYS A 42 3.48 2.98 -15.53
N GLU A 43 4.41 3.57 -16.27
CA GLU A 43 5.19 4.71 -15.78
C GLU A 43 4.27 5.82 -15.23
N GLY A 44 4.55 6.25 -14.00
CA GLY A 44 3.78 7.27 -13.28
C GLY A 44 2.45 6.81 -12.68
N LEU A 45 2.04 5.55 -12.85
CA LEU A 45 0.84 4.99 -12.22
C LEU A 45 1.20 3.79 -11.33
N ASN A 46 1.38 4.10 -10.04
CA ASN A 46 1.56 3.11 -8.99
C ASN A 46 0.19 2.80 -8.36
N VAL A 47 -0.02 1.53 -8.01
CA VAL A 47 -1.23 1.02 -7.37
C VAL A 47 -0.82 0.19 -6.17
N LEU A 48 -1.66 0.17 -5.13
CA LEU A 48 -1.45 -0.69 -3.96
C LEU A 48 -2.77 -1.30 -3.48
N SER A 49 -2.65 -2.37 -2.69
CA SER A 49 -3.73 -3.01 -1.94
C SER A 49 -3.22 -3.40 -0.56
N SER A 50 -4.05 -3.29 0.46
CA SER A 50 -3.70 -3.62 1.85
C SER A 50 -4.95 -3.78 2.71
N HIS A 51 -4.84 -4.49 3.84
CA HIS A 51 -5.83 -4.45 4.91
C HIS A 51 -5.40 -3.43 5.97
N VAL A 52 -6.27 -2.49 6.31
CA VAL A 52 -5.99 -1.46 7.30
C VAL A 52 -6.93 -1.66 8.50
N VAL A 53 -6.34 -1.77 9.68
CA VAL A 53 -7.07 -1.74 10.96
C VAL A 53 -7.18 -0.29 11.38
N VAL A 54 -8.40 0.15 11.65
CA VAL A 54 -8.68 1.50 12.16
C VAL A 54 -9.31 1.43 13.54
N GLU A 55 -9.20 2.50 14.32
CA GLU A 55 -9.90 2.59 15.60
C GLU A 55 -11.41 2.37 15.41
N ASP A 56 -12.02 1.68 16.37
CA ASP A 56 -13.46 1.43 16.37
C ASP A 56 -14.20 2.76 16.57
N LEU A 57 -14.61 3.37 15.47
CA LEU A 57 -15.51 4.51 15.46
C LEU A 57 -16.87 4.02 15.95
N SER A 58 -17.06 4.07 17.27
CA SER A 58 -18.32 3.70 17.91
C SER A 58 -19.48 4.35 17.18
N VAL A 59 -20.22 3.56 16.40
CA VAL A 59 -21.41 4.05 15.72
C VAL A 59 -22.47 4.17 16.80
N SER A 60 -22.69 5.39 17.29
CA SER A 60 -23.81 5.67 18.18
C SER A 60 -25.09 5.25 17.46
N ASN A 61 -25.76 4.23 17.99
CA ASN A 61 -27.05 3.72 17.52
C ASN A 61 -28.19 4.50 18.19
#